data_AF-A0A2V7T7L9-F1
#
_entry.id   AF-A0A2V7T7L9-F1
#
_cell.length_a   1.000
_cell.length_b   1.000
_cell.length_c   1.000
_cell.angle_alpha   90.00
_cell.angle_beta   90.00
_cell.angle_gamma   90.00
#
_symmetry.space_group_name_H-M   'P 1'
#
loop_
_entity.id
_entity.type
_entity.pdbx_description
1 polymer ?
#
loop_
_entity_poly.entity_id
_entity_poly.type
_entity_poly.pdbx_seq_one_letter_code
_entity_poly.pdbx_strand_id
1 'polypeptide(L)'
;MASSLKSMAFPLPEGPVGVGDTWVTEHELPLGRLSPGQPIKSRTRLTVKEIRVAGADTSVLFAVETTVPEDPIELSQMGQHVTMKLSGHLAGEQVYSLVHSAHVRSSMGGTMKINVGAMTMSLKQQTSLQLAEAE
;
A
#
# COMPACT_ATOMS: atom_id res chain seq x y z
N MET A 1 -12.22 6.70 14.04
CA MET A 1 -12.35 5.36 13.43
C MET A 1 -11.50 5.34 12.17
N ALA A 2 -10.18 5.20 12.31
CA ALA A 2 -9.28 5.05 11.16
C ALA A 2 -9.35 3.58 10.73
N SER A 3 -9.88 3.33 9.54
CA SER A 3 -9.76 2.05 8.85
C SER A 3 -8.27 1.77 8.69
N SER A 4 -7.74 0.89 9.53
CA SER A 4 -6.36 0.45 9.42
C SER A 4 -6.13 -0.10 8.01
N LEU A 5 -5.06 0.32 7.36
CA LEU A 5 -4.56 -0.17 6.05
C LEU A 5 -4.06 -1.63 6.15
N LYS A 6 -4.77 -2.48 6.91
CA LYS A 6 -4.30 -3.73 7.50
C LYS A 6 -4.29 -4.91 6.53
N SER A 7 -4.71 -4.71 5.28
CA SER A 7 -4.65 -5.77 4.26
C SER A 7 -4.40 -5.17 2.88
N MET A 8 -3.24 -4.55 2.68
CA MET A 8 -2.73 -4.38 1.32
C MET A 8 -2.00 -5.67 0.94
N ALA A 9 -2.77 -6.73 0.69
CA ALA A 9 -2.29 -7.88 -0.07
C ALA A 9 -2.25 -7.42 -1.52
N PHE A 10 -1.06 -7.33 -2.08
CA PHE A 10 -0.91 -6.84 -3.45
C PHE A 10 -1.02 -8.02 -4.41
N PRO A 11 -1.87 -7.93 -5.44
CA PRO A 11 -2.05 -9.03 -6.36
C PRO A 11 -0.75 -9.35 -7.08
N LEU A 12 -0.47 -10.64 -7.20
CA LEU A 12 0.58 -11.17 -8.07
C LEU A 12 0.13 -11.07 -9.53
N PRO A 13 1.06 -10.91 -10.49
CA PRO A 13 0.72 -10.91 -11.90
C PRO A 13 0.30 -12.31 -12.37
N GLU A 14 -0.47 -12.36 -13.46
CA GLU A 14 -0.97 -13.62 -14.03
C GLU A 14 0.12 -14.44 -14.75
N GLY A 15 1.25 -13.81 -15.10
CA GLY A 15 2.37 -14.44 -15.79
C GLY A 15 3.52 -14.84 -14.86
N PRO A 16 4.49 -15.63 -15.36
CA PRO A 16 5.72 -15.92 -14.64
C PRO A 16 6.46 -14.62 -14.25
N VAL A 17 7.09 -14.64 -13.08
CA VAL A 17 7.89 -13.51 -12.57
C VAL A 17 9.35 -13.89 -12.43
N GLY A 18 10.22 -12.97 -12.81
CA GLY A 18 11.66 -13.01 -12.61
C GLY A 18 12.14 -11.90 -11.67
N VAL A 19 13.38 -12.04 -11.18
CA VAL A 19 14.03 -11.00 -10.38
C VAL A 19 14.18 -9.72 -11.21
N GLY A 20 13.78 -8.58 -10.64
CA GLY A 20 13.76 -7.27 -11.30
C GLY A 20 12.42 -6.91 -11.92
N ASP A 21 11.52 -7.88 -12.12
CA ASP A 21 10.20 -7.62 -12.68
C ASP A 21 9.41 -6.68 -11.77
N THR A 22 8.67 -5.80 -12.41
CA THR A 22 7.93 -4.74 -11.73
C THR A 22 6.56 -4.58 -12.32
N TRP A 23 5.57 -4.39 -11.46
CA TRP A 23 4.22 -4.00 -11.87
C TRP A 23 3.61 -3.00 -10.91
N VAL A 24 2.51 -2.42 -11.35
CA VAL A 24 1.82 -1.34 -10.64
C VAL A 24 0.38 -1.73 -10.41
N THR A 25 -0.08 -1.54 -9.18
CA THR A 25 -1.45 -1.75 -8.75
C THR A 25 -2.03 -0.44 -8.24
N GLU A 26 -3.31 -0.21 -8.51
CA GLU A 26 -4.05 0.95 -7.97
C GLU A 26 -4.96 0.47 -6.85
N HIS A 27 -4.94 1.20 -5.73
CA HIS A 27 -5.78 0.92 -4.56
C HIS A 27 -6.56 2.17 -4.19
N GLU A 28 -7.84 1.99 -3.89
CA GLU A 28 -8.63 3.09 -3.34
C GLU A 28 -8.23 3.33 -1.87
N LEU A 29 -7.85 4.58 -1.57
CA LEU A 29 -7.56 4.98 -0.21
C LEU A 29 -8.88 5.02 0.59
N PRO A 30 -8.94 4.44 1.79
CA PRO A 30 -10.16 4.37 2.58
C PRO A 30 -10.43 5.70 3.31
N LEU A 31 -10.50 6.80 2.56
CA LEU A 31 -10.74 8.15 3.06
C LEU A 31 -12.23 8.44 3.22
N GLY A 32 -13.05 7.40 3.48
CA GLY A 32 -14.51 7.28 3.30
C GLY A 32 -15.44 8.27 4.02
N ARG A 33 -14.97 9.47 4.35
CA ARG A 33 -15.76 10.65 4.77
C ARG A 33 -15.23 11.98 4.21
N LEU A 34 -14.03 12.00 3.61
CA LEU A 34 -13.38 13.21 3.10
C LEU A 34 -13.75 13.49 1.64
N SER A 35 -13.98 12.46 0.82
CA SER A 35 -14.37 12.58 -0.60
C SER A 35 -15.68 11.83 -0.88
N PRO A 36 -16.84 12.44 -0.62
CA PRO A 36 -18.12 11.89 -1.03
C PRO A 36 -18.33 12.18 -2.52
N GLY A 37 -17.69 11.41 -3.41
CA GLY A 37 -17.96 11.54 -4.86
C GLY A 37 -16.92 10.93 -5.79
N GLN A 38 -15.65 10.84 -5.37
CA GLN A 38 -14.61 10.17 -6.17
C GLN A 38 -13.63 9.39 -5.29
N PRO A 39 -13.38 8.10 -5.61
CA PRO A 39 -12.35 7.33 -4.93
C PRO A 39 -10.97 7.90 -5.26
N ILE A 40 -10.20 8.18 -4.22
CA ILE A 40 -8.82 8.64 -4.36
C ILE A 40 -7.95 7.40 -4.45
N LYS A 41 -7.25 7.23 -5.58
CA LYS A 41 -6.44 6.05 -5.83
C LYS A 41 -4.98 6.30 -5.43
N SER A 42 -4.42 5.47 -4.55
CA SER A 42 -2.98 5.33 -4.41
C SER A 42 -2.43 4.36 -5.45
N ARG A 43 -1.20 4.60 -5.88
CA ARG A 43 -0.48 3.73 -6.81
C ARG A 43 0.63 3.00 -6.05
N THR A 44 0.61 1.68 -6.09
CA THR A 44 1.64 0.84 -5.51
C THR A 44 2.44 0.15 -6.60
N ARG A 45 3.76 0.27 -6.54
CA ARG A 45 4.70 -0.49 -7.34
C ARG A 45 5.22 -1.67 -6.52
N LEU A 46 5.20 -2.84 -7.13
CA LEU A 46 5.86 -4.03 -6.61
C LEU A 46 7.03 -4.38 -7.50
N THR A 47 8.17 -4.70 -6.89
CA THR A 47 9.37 -5.14 -7.60
C THR A 47 9.87 -6.44 -7.00
N VAL A 48 10.07 -7.46 -7.82
CA VAL A 48 10.67 -8.74 -7.38
C VAL A 48 12.14 -8.47 -7.07
N LYS A 49 12.51 -8.51 -5.79
CA LYS A 49 13.90 -8.37 -5.35
C LYS A 49 14.66 -9.69 -5.42
N GLU A 50 13.97 -10.76 -5.04
CA GLU A 50 14.61 -12.07 -4.88
C GLU A 50 13.57 -13.19 -5.00
N ILE A 51 13.98 -14.33 -5.56
CA ILE A 51 13.23 -15.58 -5.54
C ILE A 51 14.12 -16.60 -4.84
N ARG A 52 13.65 -17.13 -3.71
CA ARG A 52 14.38 -18.12 -2.90
C ARG A 52 13.71 -19.46 -3.00
N VAL A 53 14.46 -20.48 -3.38
CA VAL A 53 14.02 -21.88 -3.35
C VAL A 53 14.69 -22.55 -2.16
N ALA A 54 13.90 -22.98 -1.18
CA ALA A 54 14.37 -23.60 0.05
C ALA A 54 13.55 -24.88 0.34
N GLY A 55 14.15 -26.03 0.03
CA GLY A 55 13.47 -27.32 0.18
C GLY A 55 12.22 -27.40 -0.69
N ALA A 56 11.07 -27.62 -0.05
CA ALA A 56 9.77 -27.71 -0.75
C ALA A 56 9.13 -26.34 -1.01
N ASP A 57 9.62 -25.25 -0.42
CA ASP A 57 9.04 -23.91 -0.60
C ASP A 57 9.84 -23.05 -1.56
N THR A 58 9.10 -22.26 -2.33
CA THR A 58 9.64 -21.14 -3.09
C THR A 58 9.02 -19.87 -2.53
N SER A 59 9.85 -18.92 -2.15
CA SER A 59 9.40 -17.62 -1.66
C SER A 59 9.88 -16.49 -2.55
N VAL A 60 9.05 -15.46 -2.69
CA VAL A 60 9.35 -14.29 -3.48
C VAL A 60 9.39 -13.07 -2.56
N LEU A 61 10.51 -12.37 -2.55
CA LEU A 61 10.69 -11.11 -1.85
C LEU A 61 10.33 -9.97 -2.80
N PHE A 62 9.37 -9.15 -2.38
CA PHE A 62 8.96 -7.94 -3.08
C PHE A 62 9.44 -6.69 -2.34
N ALA A 63 9.99 -5.73 -3.06
CA ALA A 63 9.94 -4.32 -2.67
C ALA A 63 8.55 -3.78 -2.96
N VAL A 64 8.02 -3.00 -2.03
CA VAL A 64 6.71 -2.35 -2.15
C VAL A 64 6.90 -0.86 -1.99
N GLU A 65 6.40 -0.10 -2.96
CA GLU A 65 6.46 1.36 -2.99
C GLU A 65 5.08 1.92 -3.29
N THR A 66 4.44 2.55 -2.31
CA THR A 66 3.12 3.19 -2.48
C THR A 66 3.26 4.69 -2.50
N THR A 67 2.62 5.29 -3.50
CA THR A 67 2.53 6.73 -3.74
C THR A 67 1.07 7.15 -3.75
N VAL A 68 0.80 8.35 -3.25
CA VAL A 68 -0.52 8.97 -3.28
C VAL A 68 -0.54 10.03 -4.38
N PRO A 69 -1.71 10.37 -4.95
CA PRO A 69 -1.81 11.44 -5.94
C PRO A 69 -1.36 12.76 -5.31
N GLU A 70 -0.44 13.46 -5.97
CA GLU A 70 0.05 14.76 -5.51
C GLU A 70 -0.80 15.93 -5.99
N ASP A 71 -1.65 15.69 -6.99
CA ASP A 71 -2.55 16.69 -7.54
C ASP A 71 -3.59 17.12 -6.49
N PRO A 72 -3.95 18.41 -6.46
CA PRO A 72 -5.00 18.89 -5.59
C PRO A 72 -6.32 18.19 -5.91
N ILE A 73 -6.99 17.73 -4.86
CA ILE A 73 -8.28 17.03 -4.94
C ILE A 73 -9.34 17.98 -4.41
N GLU A 74 -10.31 18.31 -5.26
CA GLU A 74 -11.46 19.11 -4.84
C GLU A 74 -12.41 18.24 -4.02
N LEU A 75 -12.70 18.69 -2.80
CA LEU A 75 -13.65 18.06 -1.90
C LEU A 75 -14.83 18.98 -1.67
N SER A 76 -16.02 18.41 -1.63
CA SER A 76 -17.21 19.08 -1.11
C SER A 76 -17.45 18.63 0.33
N GLN A 77 -17.12 19.48 1.30
CA GLN A 77 -17.43 19.25 2.72
C GLN A 77 -18.47 20.26 3.20
N MET A 78 -19.58 19.76 3.74
CA MET A 78 -20.61 20.59 4.39
C MET A 78 -21.10 21.78 3.54
N GLY A 79 -21.17 21.60 2.20
CA GLY A 79 -21.58 22.66 1.26
C GLY A 79 -20.49 23.66 0.89
N GLN A 80 -19.25 23.49 1.37
CA GLN A 80 -18.08 24.27 0.98
C GLN A 80 -17.13 23.44 0.10
N HIS A 81 -16.59 24.07 -0.94
CA HIS A 81 -15.52 23.51 -1.75
C HIS A 81 -14.19 23.76 -1.04
N VAL A 82 -13.49 22.68 -0.68
CA VAL A 82 -12.16 22.75 -0.06
C VAL A 82 -11.18 21.91 -0.87
N THR A 83 -9.98 22.44 -1.04
CA THR A 83 -8.91 21.71 -1.72
C THR A 83 -8.14 20.87 -0.71
N MET A 84 -7.97 19.59 -1.02
CA MET A 84 -7.10 18.68 -0.30
C MET A 84 -5.86 18.36 -1.12
N LYS A 85 -4.69 18.31 -0.48
CA LYS A 85 -3.47 17.77 -1.08
C LYS A 85 -2.94 16.64 -0.23
N LEU A 86 -2.81 15.47 -0.84
CA LEU A 86 -2.13 14.31 -0.27
C LEU A 86 -0.68 14.32 -0.74
N SER A 87 0.24 13.96 0.14
CA SER A 87 1.64 13.77 -0.21
C SER A 87 2.26 12.75 0.72
N GLY A 88 3.37 12.17 0.28
CA GLY A 88 4.10 11.19 1.05
C GLY A 88 4.23 9.86 0.35
N HIS A 89 4.93 8.96 1.01
CA HIS A 89 5.38 7.71 0.44
C HIS A 89 5.39 6.65 1.53
N LEU A 90 4.92 5.46 1.19
CA LEU A 90 5.04 4.27 2.02
C LEU A 90 5.93 3.28 1.28
N ALA A 91 6.96 2.78 1.95
CA ALA A 91 7.88 1.80 1.40
C ALA A 91 8.00 0.60 2.34
N GLY A 92 8.39 -0.54 1.78
CA GLY A 92 8.65 -1.71 2.59
C GLY A 92 8.91 -2.95 1.76
N GLU A 93 8.83 -4.09 2.43
CA GLU A 93 9.11 -5.39 1.83
C GLU A 93 8.03 -6.41 2.20
N GLN A 94 7.76 -7.33 1.30
CA GLN A 94 6.84 -8.44 1.52
C GLN A 94 7.45 -9.75 1.03
N VAL A 95 7.28 -10.82 1.80
CA VAL A 95 7.66 -12.17 1.41
C VAL A 95 6.39 -12.96 1.17
N TYR A 96 6.22 -13.46 -0.05
CA TYR A 96 5.16 -14.39 -0.42
C TYR A 96 5.72 -15.81 -0.48
N SER A 97 5.08 -16.76 0.19
CA SER A 97 5.42 -18.19 0.13
C SER A 97 4.45 -18.89 -0.81
N LEU A 98 4.98 -19.67 -1.75
CA LEU A 98 4.16 -20.43 -2.69
C LEU A 98 3.48 -21.60 -1.98
N VAL A 99 4.19 -22.30 -1.08
CA VAL A 99 3.60 -23.42 -0.33
C VAL A 99 2.43 -22.99 0.53
N HIS A 100 2.52 -21.83 1.18
CA HIS A 100 1.43 -21.29 2.00
C HIS A 100 0.40 -20.49 1.19
N SER A 101 0.69 -20.22 -0.09
CA SER A 101 -0.11 -19.33 -0.95
C SER A 101 -0.45 -17.98 -0.30
N ALA A 102 0.47 -17.45 0.51
CA ALA A 102 0.23 -16.29 1.36
C ALA A 102 1.49 -15.46 1.61
N HIS A 103 1.28 -14.19 1.99
CA HIS A 103 2.36 -13.34 2.52
C HIS A 103 2.71 -13.78 3.94
N VAL A 104 3.92 -14.33 4.13
CA VAL A 104 4.39 -14.84 5.41
C VAL A 104 5.13 -13.80 6.24
N ARG A 105 5.63 -12.74 5.59
CA ARG A 105 6.25 -11.60 6.24
C ARG A 105 5.93 -10.33 5.45
N SER A 106 5.66 -9.24 6.16
CA SER A 106 5.65 -7.91 5.56
C SER A 106 6.16 -6.87 6.54
N SER A 107 6.82 -5.84 6.00
CA SER A 107 7.12 -4.59 6.69
C SER A 107 6.73 -3.46 5.76
N MET A 108 6.04 -2.45 6.29
CA MET A 108 5.70 -1.22 5.58
C MET A 108 5.88 -0.06 6.53
N GLY A 109 6.48 1.02 6.04
CA GLY A 109 6.73 2.23 6.81
C GLY A 109 6.70 3.46 5.94
N GLY A 110 6.30 4.58 6.52
CA GLY A 110 6.36 5.87 5.84
C GLY A 110 5.55 6.94 6.52
N THR A 111 5.51 8.10 5.88
CA THR A 111 4.74 9.25 6.36
C THR A 111 3.87 9.75 5.22
N MET A 112 2.58 9.89 5.50
CA MET A 112 1.63 10.59 4.64
C MET A 112 1.27 11.92 5.29
N LYS A 113 1.14 12.96 4.47
CA LYS A 113 0.66 14.29 4.88
C LYS A 113 -0.61 14.59 4.11
N ILE A 114 -1.60 15.09 4.84
CA ILE A 114 -2.88 15.53 4.30
C ILE A 114 -3.02 17.01 4.63
N ASN A 115 -3.08 17.85 3.61
CA ASN A 115 -3.42 19.26 3.77
C ASN A 115 -4.85 19.47 3.31
N VAL A 116 -5.70 20.09 4.12
CA VAL A 116 -7.09 20.42 3.78
C VAL A 116 -7.30 21.90 4.12
N GLY A 117 -7.37 22.77 3.12
CA GLY A 117 -7.37 24.22 3.34
C GLY A 117 -6.16 24.66 4.18
N ALA A 118 -6.41 25.29 5.34
CA ALA A 118 -5.36 25.72 6.28
C ALA A 118 -4.93 24.63 7.29
N MET A 119 -5.59 23.47 7.30
CA MET A 119 -5.32 22.39 8.26
C MET A 119 -4.32 21.39 7.66
N THR A 120 -3.24 21.08 8.40
CA THR A 120 -2.26 20.05 8.04
C THR A 120 -2.30 18.91 9.04
N MET A 121 -2.44 17.69 8.54
CA MET A 121 -2.36 16.45 9.31
C MET A 121 -1.20 15.60 8.80
N SER A 122 -0.39 15.06 9.72
CA SER A 122 0.66 14.08 9.38
C SER A 122 0.32 12.73 9.99
N LEU A 123 0.32 11.70 9.15
CA LEU A 123 0.08 10.32 9.53
C LEU A 123 1.36 9.52 9.30
N LYS A 124 2.02 9.12 10.39
CA LYS A 124 3.12 8.15 10.33
C LYS A 124 2.52 6.75 10.35
N GLN A 125 2.86 5.94 9.37
CA GLN A 125 2.45 4.55 9.30
C GLN A 125 3.67 3.65 9.47
N GLN A 126 3.53 2.67 10.34
CA GLN A 126 4.47 1.58 10.49
C GLN A 126 3.64 0.32 10.75
N THR A 127 3.84 -0.70 9.93
CA THR A 127 3.09 -1.95 10.01
C THR A 127 4.03 -3.09 9.69
N SER A 128 3.96 -4.15 10.47
CA SER A 128 4.65 -5.40 10.20
C SER A 128 3.68 -6.55 10.40
N LEU A 129 3.78 -7.54 9.53
CA LEU A 129 3.08 -8.81 9.67
C LEU A 129 4.12 -9.92 9.64
N GLN A 130 3.91 -10.91 10.49
CA GLN A 130 4.63 -12.17 10.44
C GLN A 130 3.60 -13.27 10.68
N LEU A 131 3.51 -14.22 9.75
CA LEU A 131 2.70 -15.40 9.96
C LEU A 131 3.46 -16.27 10.98
N ALA A 132 2.84 -16.49 12.14
CA ALA A 132 3.31 -17.52 13.06
C ALA A 132 2.73 -18.85 12.56
N GLU A 133 3.57 -19.88 12.49
CA GLU A 133 3.08 -21.25 12.32
C GLU A 133 2.19 -21.57 13.53
N ALA A 134 1.00 -22.13 13.27
CA ALA A 134 0.21 -22.72 14.35
C ALA A 134 0.87 -24.05 14.72
N GLU A 135 1.37 -24.15 15.96
CA GLU A 135 1.81 -25.42 16.57
C GLU A 135 0.67 -26.45 16.61
#